data_AF-A0AAN6TDB1-F1
#
_entry.id   AF-A0AAN6TDB1-F1
#
_cell.length_a   1.000
_cell.length_b   1.000
_cell.length_c   1.000
_cell.angle_alpha   90.00
_cell.angle_beta   90.00
_cell.angle_gamma   90.00
#
_symmetry.space_group_name_H-M   'P 1'
#
loop_
_entity.id
_entity.type
_entity.pdbx_description
1 polymer ?
#
loop_
_entity_poly.entity_id
_entity_poly.type
_entity_poly.pdbx_seq_one_letter_code
_entity_poly.pdbx_strand_id
1 'polypeptide(L)'
;MLGSLLKQLVQRRSALPDDVRGLYDKHIRRQTHPTLDELSLLLVQEASAYSLVFVVIDALDECPERGNKRASLLKEVHKLPHNARILVTSRYSSTIQETFGNVPQIEIRATDHDIKQYVETRIGKETSLAKHCRASPALAEEITETIVQNSRGMFLLAQLHMDSLAKKLTRREVRTALGSLPKELDETYDQAMQRIQNQDEGQAALAHRVLYWISYSLRPLTVAELQHALAVEPGDDDLEEDGLHETEFMVSVCAGLVTVDRESDQIRLVHYTTQSYLERTRTARFPEARSTIAKTCLAYLLFRPFAERYCLRKAELYTRLRNYPFLRYAASHWGDHVRDELGNDVRDRQEEDRDELSPVGPQ
;
A
#
# COMPACT_ATOMS: atom_id res chain seq x y z
N MET A 1 2.60 -14.58 -12.61
CA MET A 1 3.46 -15.15 -11.56
C MET A 1 4.34 -16.30 -12.06
N LEU A 2 3.80 -17.40 -12.60
CA LEU A 2 4.61 -18.55 -13.07
C LEU A 2 5.74 -18.18 -14.04
N GLY A 3 5.47 -17.32 -15.02
CA GLY A 3 6.52 -16.83 -15.93
C GLY A 3 7.66 -16.09 -15.22
N SER A 4 7.40 -15.44 -14.07
CA SER A 4 8.44 -14.82 -13.24
C SER A 4 9.28 -15.88 -12.53
N LEU A 5 8.66 -16.92 -11.97
CA LEU A 5 9.37 -18.03 -11.34
C LEU A 5 10.26 -18.76 -12.36
N LEU A 6 9.72 -19.07 -13.54
CA LEU A 6 10.48 -19.69 -14.63
C LEU A 6 11.68 -18.82 -15.03
N LYS A 7 11.45 -17.52 -15.24
CA LYS A 7 12.51 -16.55 -15.53
C LYS A 7 13.61 -16.60 -14.47
N GLN A 8 13.25 -16.57 -13.18
CA GLN A 8 14.22 -16.56 -12.08
C GLN A 8 15.06 -17.85 -12.03
N LEU A 9 14.47 -19.02 -12.29
CA LEU A 9 15.24 -20.27 -12.39
C LEU A 9 16.20 -20.21 -13.57
N VAL A 10 15.68 -19.90 -14.76
CA VAL A 10 16.46 -19.87 -16.00
C VAL A 10 17.63 -18.88 -15.92
N GLN A 11 17.44 -17.72 -15.28
CA GLN A 11 18.49 -16.71 -15.08
C GLN A 11 19.68 -17.20 -14.24
N ARG A 12 19.54 -18.29 -13.49
CA ARG A 12 20.64 -18.89 -12.72
C ARG A 12 21.52 -19.82 -13.56
N ARG A 13 21.11 -20.18 -14.78
CA ARG A 13 21.91 -21.02 -15.67
C ARG A 13 22.94 -20.20 -16.44
N SER A 14 24.03 -20.85 -16.84
CA SER A 14 25.05 -20.27 -17.71
C SER A 14 24.58 -20.11 -19.16
N ALA A 15 23.60 -20.92 -19.59
CA ALA A 15 23.01 -20.86 -20.92
C ALA A 15 21.49 -21.06 -20.86
N LEU A 16 20.79 -20.44 -21.80
CA LEU A 16 19.34 -20.57 -21.95
C LEU A 16 18.99 -21.98 -22.43
N PRO A 17 18.13 -22.73 -21.72
CA PRO A 17 17.64 -24.04 -22.17
C PRO A 17 16.93 -23.97 -23.52
N ASP A 18 17.14 -24.97 -24.37
CA ASP A 18 16.56 -25.00 -25.72
C ASP A 18 15.03 -25.07 -25.69
N ASP A 19 14.42 -25.71 -24.69
CA ASP A 19 12.97 -25.75 -24.50
C ASP A 19 12.38 -24.35 -24.24
N VAL A 20 13.07 -23.56 -23.40
CA VAL A 20 12.68 -22.17 -23.11
C VAL A 20 12.85 -21.28 -24.35
N ARG A 21 13.95 -21.46 -25.10
CA ARG A 21 14.19 -20.76 -26.37
C ARG A 21 13.11 -21.11 -27.40
N GLY A 22 12.80 -22.39 -27.55
CA GLY A 22 11.78 -22.88 -28.48
C GLY A 22 10.39 -22.31 -28.18
N LEU A 23 10.02 -22.24 -26.89
CA LEU A 23 8.76 -21.60 -26.49
C LEU A 23 8.75 -20.10 -26.81
N TYR A 24 9.84 -19.39 -26.50
CA TYR A 24 9.98 -17.97 -26.82
C TYR A 24 9.83 -17.70 -28.33
N ASP A 25 10.55 -18.44 -29.17
CA ASP A 25 10.52 -18.30 -30.63
C ASP A 25 9.12 -18.59 -31.19
N LYS A 26 8.42 -19.61 -30.67
CA LYS A 26 7.04 -19.94 -31.04
C LYS A 26 6.09 -18.77 -30.80
N HIS A 27 6.16 -18.15 -29.63
CA HIS A 27 5.24 -17.09 -29.22
C HIS A 27 5.55 -15.74 -29.87
N ILE A 28 6.83 -15.43 -30.10
CA ILE A 28 7.22 -14.25 -30.87
C ILE A 28 6.73 -14.32 -32.30
N ARG A 29 6.94 -15.45 -33.00
CA ARG A 29 6.50 -15.60 -34.39
C ARG A 29 4.98 -15.47 -34.53
N ARG A 30 4.23 -15.94 -33.53
CA ARG A 30 2.76 -15.91 -33.53
C ARG A 30 2.16 -14.66 -32.91
N GLN A 31 2.97 -13.76 -32.33
CA GLN A 31 2.50 -12.61 -31.56
C GLN A 31 1.50 -12.99 -30.46
N THR A 32 1.78 -14.07 -29.74
CA THR A 32 0.94 -14.59 -28.64
C THR A 32 1.73 -14.67 -27.35
N HIS A 33 1.06 -14.94 -26.23
CA HIS A 33 1.70 -15.24 -24.96
C HIS A 33 1.65 -16.74 -24.66
N PRO A 34 2.66 -17.29 -23.94
CA PRO A 34 2.61 -18.64 -23.42
C PRO A 34 1.35 -18.91 -22.59
N THR A 35 0.76 -20.07 -22.80
CA THR A 35 -0.35 -20.56 -21.98
C THR A 35 0.11 -20.95 -20.58
N LEU A 36 -0.84 -21.08 -19.65
CA LEU A 36 -0.54 -21.52 -18.28
C LEU A 36 0.12 -22.92 -18.27
N ASP A 37 -0.40 -23.84 -19.07
CA ASP A 37 0.10 -25.22 -19.15
C ASP A 37 1.53 -25.28 -19.72
N GLU A 38 1.83 -24.48 -20.75
CA GLU A 38 3.18 -24.38 -21.31
C GLU A 38 4.19 -23.84 -20.29
N LEU A 39 3.80 -22.80 -19.54
CA LEU A 39 4.65 -22.24 -18.48
C LEU A 39 4.85 -23.22 -17.32
N SER A 40 3.79 -23.93 -16.93
CA SER A 40 3.83 -24.92 -15.87
C SER A 40 4.75 -26.08 -16.21
N LEU A 41 4.64 -26.62 -17.43
CA LEU A 41 5.49 -27.70 -17.93
C LEU A 41 6.97 -27.32 -17.86
N LEU A 42 7.33 -26.15 -18.41
CA LEU A 42 8.72 -25.67 -18.37
C LEU A 42 9.19 -25.40 -16.95
N LEU A 43 8.34 -24.85 -16.08
CA LEU A 43 8.71 -24.58 -14.70
C LEU A 43 9.07 -25.87 -13.95
N VAL A 44 8.30 -26.94 -14.14
CA VAL A 44 8.56 -28.25 -13.54
C VAL A 44 9.86 -28.86 -14.08
N GLN A 45 10.06 -28.81 -15.41
CA GLN A 45 11.28 -29.31 -16.05
C GLN A 45 12.52 -28.57 -15.56
N GLU A 46 12.46 -27.24 -15.54
CA GLU A 46 13.56 -26.40 -15.08
C GLU A 46 13.86 -26.60 -13.60
N ALA A 47 12.84 -26.66 -12.74
CA ALA A 47 13.03 -26.94 -11.33
C ALA A 47 13.64 -28.33 -11.09
N SER A 48 13.32 -29.32 -11.91
CA SER A 48 13.84 -30.70 -11.79
C SER A 48 15.33 -30.80 -12.11
N ALA A 49 15.89 -29.84 -12.84
CA ALA A 49 17.31 -29.83 -13.19
C ALA A 49 18.23 -29.35 -12.06
N TYR A 50 17.68 -28.76 -11.01
CA TYR A 50 18.43 -28.36 -9.83
C TYR A 50 18.45 -29.46 -8.77
N SER A 51 19.47 -29.51 -7.92
CA SER A 51 19.48 -30.43 -6.78
C SER A 51 18.44 -30.05 -5.71
N LEU A 52 18.19 -28.76 -5.53
CA LEU A 52 17.26 -28.21 -4.55
C LEU A 52 16.78 -26.83 -5.03
N VAL A 53 15.47 -26.58 -4.93
CA VAL A 53 14.86 -25.30 -5.32
C VAL A 53 14.07 -24.76 -4.13
N PHE A 54 14.25 -23.48 -3.81
CA PHE A 54 13.40 -22.78 -2.86
C PHE A 54 12.47 -21.84 -3.62
N VAL A 55 11.17 -21.94 -3.37
CA VAL A 55 10.14 -21.06 -3.91
C VAL A 55 9.51 -20.31 -2.76
N VAL A 56 9.67 -18.98 -2.76
CA VAL A 56 9.04 -18.10 -1.79
C VAL A 56 7.91 -17.34 -2.48
N ILE A 57 6.69 -17.48 -1.96
CA ILE A 57 5.51 -16.75 -2.42
C ILE A 57 5.17 -15.74 -1.33
N ASP A 58 5.43 -14.48 -1.61
CA ASP A 58 5.15 -13.40 -0.67
C ASP A 58 3.71 -12.88 -0.82
N ALA A 59 3.05 -12.57 0.31
CA ALA A 59 1.74 -11.96 0.43
C ALA A 59 0.64 -12.62 -0.45
N LEU A 60 0.43 -13.93 -0.30
CA LEU A 60 -0.54 -14.69 -1.11
C LEU A 60 -1.98 -14.11 -1.04
N ASP A 61 -2.36 -13.47 0.06
CA ASP A 61 -3.65 -12.81 0.23
C ASP A 61 -3.86 -11.64 -0.76
N GLU A 62 -2.80 -11.01 -1.25
CA GLU A 62 -2.88 -9.98 -2.30
C GLU A 62 -3.17 -10.57 -3.69
N CYS A 63 -3.04 -11.89 -3.86
CA CYS A 63 -3.48 -12.56 -5.09
C CYS A 63 -5.02 -12.50 -5.18
N PRO A 64 -5.58 -11.92 -6.25
CA PRO A 64 -7.04 -11.79 -6.36
C PRO A 64 -7.73 -13.15 -6.38
N GLU A 65 -8.78 -13.32 -5.57
CA GLU A 65 -9.59 -14.55 -5.62
C GLU A 65 -10.53 -14.58 -6.84
N ARG A 66 -10.75 -13.43 -7.50
CA ARG A 66 -11.63 -13.33 -8.67
C ARG A 66 -11.18 -14.30 -9.77
N GLY A 67 -12.05 -15.25 -10.10
CA GLY A 67 -11.78 -16.27 -11.12
C GLY A 67 -10.86 -17.39 -10.65
N ASN A 68 -10.82 -17.68 -9.33
CA ASN A 68 -10.04 -18.77 -8.73
C ASN A 68 -8.54 -18.70 -9.06
N LYS A 69 -8.00 -17.49 -9.26
CA LYS A 69 -6.60 -17.31 -9.66
C LYS A 69 -5.63 -17.78 -8.58
N ARG A 70 -5.96 -17.55 -7.30
CA ARG A 70 -5.17 -18.00 -6.15
C ARG A 70 -5.11 -19.53 -6.09
N ALA A 71 -6.26 -20.20 -6.13
CA ALA A 71 -6.33 -21.66 -6.17
C ALA A 71 -5.59 -22.25 -7.38
N SER A 72 -5.75 -21.62 -8.56
CA SER A 72 -5.05 -22.05 -9.78
C SER A 72 -3.53 -21.92 -9.63
N LEU A 73 -3.05 -20.82 -9.07
CA LEU A 73 -1.63 -20.63 -8.78
C LEU A 73 -1.09 -21.71 -7.86
N LEU A 74 -1.79 -21.97 -6.75
CA LEU A 74 -1.38 -23.01 -5.80
C LEU A 74 -1.36 -24.38 -6.45
N LYS A 75 -2.36 -24.72 -7.27
CA LYS A 75 -2.38 -25.96 -8.04
C LYS A 75 -1.13 -26.13 -8.91
N GLU A 76 -0.68 -25.06 -9.57
CA GLU A 76 0.53 -25.11 -10.39
C GLU A 76 1.81 -25.21 -9.55
N VAL A 77 1.87 -24.55 -8.40
CA VAL A 77 3.00 -24.65 -7.46
C VAL A 77 3.10 -26.07 -6.86
N HIS A 78 1.97 -26.75 -6.64
CA HIS A 78 1.94 -28.16 -6.19
C HIS A 78 2.48 -29.15 -7.23
N LYS A 79 2.55 -28.78 -8.52
CA LYS A 79 3.15 -29.62 -9.56
C LYS A 79 4.68 -29.61 -9.53
N LEU A 80 5.28 -28.71 -8.74
CA LEU A 80 6.73 -28.63 -8.64
C LEU A 80 7.32 -29.96 -8.13
N PRO A 81 8.53 -30.31 -8.61
CA PRO A 81 9.19 -31.56 -8.26
C PRO A 81 9.53 -31.65 -6.77
N HIS A 82 9.80 -32.86 -6.28
CA HIS A 82 10.07 -33.17 -4.87
C HIS A 82 11.28 -32.44 -4.26
N ASN A 83 12.20 -31.94 -5.10
CA ASN A 83 13.33 -31.11 -4.72
C ASN A 83 12.94 -29.63 -4.52
N ALA A 84 11.68 -29.25 -4.70
CA ALA A 84 11.18 -27.91 -4.41
C ALA A 84 10.73 -27.80 -2.94
N ARG A 85 11.17 -26.74 -2.27
CA ARG A 85 10.74 -26.32 -0.92
C ARG A 85 9.98 -25.02 -1.07
N ILE A 86 8.73 -25.01 -0.60
CA ILE A 86 7.83 -23.87 -0.78
C ILE A 86 7.65 -23.19 0.57
N LEU A 87 7.86 -21.87 0.61
CA LEU A 87 7.48 -21.00 1.70
C LEU A 87 6.44 -20.03 1.18
N VAL A 88 5.34 -19.88 1.90
CA VAL A 88 4.27 -18.93 1.57
C VAL A 88 4.07 -18.01 2.76
N THR A 89 4.08 -16.71 2.51
CA THR A 89 3.65 -15.71 3.50
C THR A 89 2.23 -15.26 3.14
N SER A 90 1.40 -15.09 4.16
CA SER A 90 0.06 -14.53 3.99
C SER A 90 -0.49 -14.06 5.33
N ARG A 91 -1.46 -13.16 5.29
CA ARG A 91 -2.33 -12.92 6.44
C ARG A 91 -3.24 -14.12 6.71
N TYR A 92 -3.76 -14.14 7.94
CA TYR A 92 -4.78 -15.12 8.29
C TYR A 92 -6.01 -14.97 7.39
N SER A 93 -6.35 -16.04 6.69
CA SER A 93 -7.57 -16.17 5.88
C SER A 93 -8.01 -17.62 5.95
N SER A 94 -9.27 -17.84 6.35
CA SER A 94 -9.84 -19.19 6.41
C SER A 94 -9.74 -19.90 5.06
N THR A 95 -10.02 -19.20 3.96
CA THR A 95 -9.91 -19.73 2.59
C THR A 95 -8.48 -20.19 2.26
N ILE A 96 -7.48 -19.43 2.68
CA ILE A 96 -6.07 -19.79 2.45
C ILE A 96 -5.71 -21.00 3.30
N GLN A 97 -6.13 -21.05 4.56
CA GLN A 97 -5.90 -22.20 5.44
C GLN A 97 -6.54 -23.48 4.89
N GLU A 98 -7.79 -23.41 4.43
CA GLU A 98 -8.49 -24.53 3.79
C GLU A 98 -7.74 -25.06 2.57
N THR A 99 -7.04 -24.18 1.83
CA THR A 99 -6.30 -24.59 0.63
C THR A 99 -5.01 -25.36 0.95
N PHE A 100 -4.33 -25.02 2.04
CA PHE A 100 -3.08 -25.67 2.42
C PHE A 100 -3.27 -26.88 3.35
N GLY A 101 -4.45 -27.06 3.95
CA GLY A 101 -4.70 -28.17 4.87
C GLY A 101 -3.68 -28.19 6.03
N ASN A 102 -3.09 -29.35 6.30
CA ASN A 102 -2.18 -29.57 7.44
C ASN A 102 -0.70 -29.26 7.14
N VAL A 103 -0.41 -28.17 6.43
CA VAL A 103 0.98 -27.70 6.22
C VAL A 103 1.48 -27.01 7.51
N PRO A 104 2.77 -27.14 7.87
CA PRO A 104 3.34 -26.43 9.01
C PRO A 104 3.14 -24.91 8.87
N GLN A 105 2.57 -24.29 9.91
CA GLN A 105 2.34 -22.85 9.96
C GLN A 105 3.21 -22.24 11.05
N ILE A 106 3.80 -21.09 10.73
CA ILE A 106 4.55 -20.28 11.69
C ILE A 106 3.84 -18.94 11.73
N GLU A 107 3.22 -18.63 12.87
CA GLU A 107 2.69 -17.29 13.11
C GLU A 107 3.87 -16.35 13.35
N ILE A 108 4.00 -15.32 12.51
CA ILE A 108 4.99 -14.26 12.68
C ILE A 108 4.32 -13.13 13.46
N ARG A 109 4.69 -12.98 14.72
CA ARG A 109 4.22 -11.92 15.60
C ARG A 109 5.38 -11.41 16.46
N ALA A 110 5.44 -10.11 16.67
CA ALA A 110 6.44 -9.56 17.59
C ALA A 110 6.13 -10.04 19.01
N THR A 111 7.14 -10.55 19.69
CA THR A 111 7.03 -10.88 21.11
C THR A 111 7.05 -9.60 21.95
N ASP A 112 6.58 -9.69 23.18
CA ASP A 112 6.67 -8.59 24.14
C ASP A 112 8.11 -8.12 24.33
N HIS A 113 9.08 -9.05 24.24
CA HIS A 113 10.51 -8.73 24.29
C HIS A 113 10.96 -7.89 23.10
N ASP A 114 10.51 -8.23 21.88
CA ASP A 114 10.86 -7.48 20.66
C ASP A 114 10.33 -6.05 20.72
N ILE A 115 9.07 -5.89 21.16
CA ILE A 115 8.45 -4.56 21.35
C ILE A 115 9.18 -3.78 22.44
N LYS A 116 9.51 -4.42 23.57
CA LYS A 116 10.27 -3.80 24.66
C LYS A 116 11.62 -3.27 24.17
N GLN A 117 12.40 -4.09 23.47
CA GLN A 117 13.69 -3.68 22.92
C GLN A 117 13.55 -2.50 21.94
N TYR A 118 12.50 -2.50 21.11
CA TYR A 118 12.19 -1.38 20.24
C TYR A 118 11.88 -0.09 21.01
N VAL A 119 11.03 -0.17 22.04
CA VAL A 119 10.64 0.99 22.86
C VAL A 119 11.86 1.57 23.58
N GLU A 120 12.67 0.74 24.23
CA GLU A 120 13.89 1.18 24.91
C GLU A 120 14.86 1.87 23.95
N THR A 121 15.01 1.32 22.74
CA THR A 121 15.82 1.93 21.68
C THR A 121 15.26 3.28 21.22
N ARG A 122 13.93 3.39 21.05
CA ARG A 122 13.27 4.65 20.65
C ARG A 122 13.38 5.71 21.75
N ILE A 123 13.22 5.35 23.02
CA ILE A 123 13.42 6.25 24.17
C ILE A 123 14.83 6.86 24.13
N GLY A 124 15.86 6.05 23.84
CA GLY A 124 17.24 6.52 23.76
C GLY A 124 17.52 7.46 22.59
N LYS A 125 16.82 7.30 21.46
CA LYS A 125 16.97 8.14 20.26
C LYS A 125 16.29 9.51 20.38
N GLU A 126 15.22 9.60 21.14
CA GLU A 126 14.42 10.82 21.30
C GLU A 126 14.94 11.69 22.45
N THR A 127 15.57 12.84 22.13
CA THR A 127 16.24 13.68 23.13
C THR A 127 15.36 14.06 24.33
N SER A 128 14.10 14.43 24.09
CA SER A 128 13.13 14.77 25.15
C SER A 128 12.82 13.56 26.05
N LEU A 129 12.44 12.44 25.44
CA LEU A 129 12.10 11.22 26.17
C LEU A 129 13.30 10.65 26.92
N ALA A 130 14.49 10.63 26.30
CA ALA A 130 15.72 10.20 26.93
C ALA A 130 16.04 11.02 28.19
N LYS A 131 15.81 12.34 28.16
CA LYS A 131 16.00 13.23 29.32
C LYS A 131 14.96 12.93 30.42
N HIS A 132 13.69 12.78 30.03
CA HIS A 132 12.61 12.46 30.97
C HIS A 132 12.80 11.10 31.66
N CYS A 133 13.19 10.08 30.90
CA CYS A 133 13.44 8.72 31.38
C CYS A 133 14.70 8.62 32.24
N ARG A 134 15.79 9.32 31.89
CA ARG A 134 16.98 9.42 32.75
C ARG A 134 16.68 10.06 34.10
N ALA A 135 15.83 11.09 34.11
CA ALA A 135 15.41 11.75 35.35
C ALA A 135 14.35 10.98 36.14
N SER A 136 13.73 9.95 35.56
CA SER A 136 12.72 9.11 36.22
C SER A 136 12.70 7.72 35.57
N PRO A 137 13.53 6.77 36.06
CA PRO A 137 13.57 5.41 35.50
C PRO A 137 12.20 4.70 35.53
N ALA A 138 11.40 4.97 36.56
CA ALA A 138 10.02 4.47 36.65
C ALA A 138 9.13 4.92 35.47
N LEU A 139 9.37 6.10 34.90
CA LEU A 139 8.65 6.55 33.70
C LEU A 139 9.03 5.72 32.47
N ALA A 140 10.29 5.29 32.36
CA ALA A 140 10.72 4.44 31.24
C ALA A 140 10.05 3.07 31.30
N GLU A 141 9.92 2.50 32.50
CA GLU A 141 9.20 1.26 32.76
C GLU A 141 7.70 1.42 32.44
N GLU A 142 7.07 2.49 32.92
CA GLU A 142 5.66 2.82 32.64
C GLU A 142 5.38 2.95 31.12
N ILE A 143 6.26 3.64 30.38
CA ILE A 143 6.16 3.74 28.91
C ILE A 143 6.27 2.36 28.27
N THR A 144 7.26 1.58 28.68
CA THR A 144 7.57 0.28 28.09
C THR A 144 6.42 -0.69 28.29
N GLU A 145 5.93 -0.84 29.52
CA GLU A 145 4.82 -1.74 29.84
C GLU A 145 3.54 -1.35 29.11
N THR A 146 3.20 -0.06 29.12
CA THR A 146 1.97 0.43 28.48
C THR A 146 2.00 0.18 26.97
N ILE A 147 3.14 0.45 26.31
CA ILE A 147 3.25 0.27 24.87
C ILE A 147 3.28 -1.21 24.49
N VAL A 148 3.98 -2.06 25.24
CA VAL A 148 3.97 -3.52 25.00
C VAL A 148 2.54 -4.05 25.05
N GLN A 149 1.78 -3.69 26.08
CA GLN A 149 0.38 -4.11 26.25
C GLN A 149 -0.52 -3.59 25.12
N ASN A 150 -0.42 -2.31 24.76
CA ASN A 150 -1.30 -1.70 23.75
C ASN A 150 -0.93 -2.07 22.31
N SER A 151 0.32 -2.47 22.05
CA SER A 151 0.77 -2.79 20.68
C SER A 151 0.28 -4.14 20.17
N ARG A 152 -0.16 -5.04 21.07
CA ARG A 152 -0.67 -6.39 20.74
C ARG A 152 0.24 -7.16 19.76
N GLY A 153 1.56 -6.99 19.85
CA GLY A 153 2.54 -7.63 18.98
C GLY A 153 2.68 -7.01 17.58
N MET A 154 2.19 -5.79 17.37
CA MET A 154 2.35 -5.01 16.12
C MET A 154 3.29 -3.82 16.33
N PHE A 155 4.43 -3.84 15.64
CA PHE A 155 5.39 -2.73 15.68
C PHE A 155 4.82 -1.40 15.23
N LEU A 156 3.87 -1.40 14.29
CA LEU A 156 3.25 -0.16 13.83
C LEU A 156 2.55 0.58 14.98
N LEU A 157 1.81 -0.13 15.84
CA LEU A 157 1.17 0.51 16.99
C LEU A 157 2.21 1.01 17.98
N ALA A 158 3.25 0.22 18.26
CA ALA A 158 4.35 0.65 19.10
C ALA A 158 4.98 1.95 18.57
N GLN A 159 5.20 2.03 17.26
CA GLN A 159 5.71 3.22 16.58
C GLN A 159 4.75 4.40 16.73
N LEU A 160 3.47 4.24 16.40
CA LEU A 160 2.47 5.31 16.47
C LEU A 160 2.31 5.82 17.91
N HIS A 161 2.34 4.95 18.92
CA HIS A 161 2.33 5.35 20.32
C HIS A 161 3.62 6.09 20.69
N MET A 162 4.81 5.59 20.32
CA MET A 162 6.07 6.28 20.56
C MET A 162 6.10 7.68 19.92
N ASP A 163 5.58 7.81 18.70
CA ASP A 163 5.49 9.09 17.99
C ASP A 163 4.55 10.08 18.70
N SER A 164 3.53 9.60 19.44
CA SER A 164 2.62 10.46 20.20
C SER A 164 3.29 10.99 21.47
N LEU A 165 4.19 10.20 22.06
CA LEU A 165 4.95 10.56 23.26
C LEU A 165 6.17 11.43 22.96
N ALA A 166 6.82 11.24 21.80
CA ALA A 166 8.05 11.94 21.43
C ALA A 166 7.92 13.47 21.44
N LYS A 167 6.73 13.99 21.12
CA LYS A 167 6.43 15.43 21.07
C LYS A 167 6.09 16.05 22.44
N LYS A 168 6.06 15.28 23.53
CA LYS A 168 5.68 15.77 24.86
C LYS A 168 6.86 16.47 25.55
N LEU A 169 6.59 17.64 26.13
CA LEU A 169 7.60 18.54 26.68
C LEU A 169 7.86 18.30 28.17
N THR A 170 6.89 17.71 28.87
CA THR A 170 7.00 17.44 30.31
C THR A 170 6.68 15.99 30.65
N ARG A 171 7.26 15.48 31.75
CA ARG A 171 6.91 14.15 32.29
C ARG A 171 5.43 14.00 32.60
N ARG A 172 4.76 15.09 33.00
CA ARG A 172 3.31 15.12 33.24
C ARG A 172 2.54 14.87 31.94
N GLU A 173 2.89 15.60 30.88
CA GLU A 173 2.29 15.38 29.55
C GLU A 173 2.54 13.98 29.01
N VAL A 174 3.73 13.40 29.24
CA VAL A 174 4.03 12.02 28.87
C VAL A 174 3.08 11.06 29.59
N ARG A 175 2.93 11.17 30.92
CA ARG A 175 2.00 10.31 31.68
C ARG A 175 0.53 10.51 31.29
N THR A 176 0.12 11.76 31.08
CA THR A 176 -1.23 12.04 30.58
C THR A 176 -1.46 11.37 29.23
N ALA A 177 -0.48 11.45 28.32
CA ALA A 177 -0.56 10.83 27.01
C ALA A 177 -0.56 9.29 27.09
N LEU A 178 0.24 8.69 27.98
CA LEU A 178 0.24 7.25 28.27
C LEU A 178 -1.14 6.78 28.73
N GLY A 179 -1.76 7.50 29.66
CA GLY A 179 -3.09 7.18 30.18
C GLY A 179 -4.22 7.34 29.15
N SER A 180 -4.00 8.13 28.10
CA SER A 180 -4.94 8.31 26.98
C SER A 180 -4.55 7.50 25.74
N LEU A 181 -3.61 6.56 25.85
CA LEU A 181 -3.25 5.74 24.70
C LEU A 181 -4.43 4.85 24.32
N PRO A 182 -4.77 4.82 23.03
CA PRO A 182 -5.87 4.02 22.53
C PRO A 182 -5.52 2.56 22.68
N LYS A 183 -6.51 1.77 23.10
CA LYS A 183 -6.37 0.31 23.24
C LYS A 183 -6.78 -0.40 21.97
N GLU A 184 -7.64 0.23 21.18
CA GLU A 184 -8.14 -0.29 19.92
C GLU A 184 -7.38 0.27 18.72
N LEU A 185 -7.35 -0.55 17.66
CA LEU A 185 -6.65 -0.25 16.42
C LEU A 185 -7.16 1.04 15.78
N ASP A 186 -8.48 1.19 15.66
CA ASP A 186 -9.11 2.33 14.98
C ASP A 186 -8.85 3.63 15.73
N GLU A 187 -8.95 3.62 17.05
CA GLU A 187 -8.65 4.79 17.88
C GLU A 187 -7.17 5.22 17.73
N THR A 188 -6.26 4.27 17.51
CA THR A 188 -4.84 4.58 17.23
C THR A 188 -4.68 5.31 15.90
N TYR A 189 -5.40 4.88 14.87
CA TYR A 189 -5.42 5.59 13.58
C TYR A 189 -6.13 6.93 13.67
N ASP A 190 -7.20 7.05 14.45
CA ASP A 190 -7.88 8.32 14.72
C ASP A 190 -6.93 9.32 15.36
N GLN A 191 -6.15 8.90 16.36
CA GLN A 191 -5.11 9.76 16.95
C GLN A 191 -4.02 10.14 15.94
N ALA A 192 -3.63 9.23 15.06
CA ALA A 192 -2.67 9.55 13.99
C ALA A 192 -3.25 10.60 13.02
N MET A 193 -4.52 10.46 12.62
CA MET A 193 -5.23 11.44 11.79
C MET A 193 -5.39 12.80 12.50
N GLN A 194 -5.68 12.80 13.80
CA GLN A 194 -5.73 14.04 14.59
C GLN A 194 -4.37 14.74 14.66
N ARG A 195 -3.27 13.98 14.78
CA ARG A 195 -1.93 14.56 14.73
C ARG A 195 -1.65 15.24 13.40
N ILE A 196 -2.13 14.68 12.29
CA ILE A 196 -2.03 15.30 10.96
C ILE A 196 -2.82 16.61 10.93
N GLN A 197 -4.05 16.59 11.43
CA GLN A 197 -4.92 17.78 11.46
C GLN A 197 -4.35 18.93 12.30
N ASN A 198 -3.59 18.60 13.35
CA ASN A 198 -2.99 19.58 14.26
C ASN A 198 -1.62 20.11 13.78
N GLN A 199 -1.17 19.76 12.58
CA GLN A 199 0.02 20.35 11.95
C GLN A 199 -0.30 21.74 11.39
N ASP A 200 0.71 22.44 10.89
CA ASP A 200 0.51 23.67 10.12
C ASP A 200 -0.44 23.41 8.94
N GLU A 201 -1.27 24.40 8.60
CA GLU A 201 -2.37 24.25 7.62
C GLU A 201 -1.89 23.65 6.29
N GLY A 202 -0.77 24.14 5.75
CA GLY A 202 -0.18 23.60 4.52
C GLY A 202 0.31 22.15 4.65
N GLN A 203 0.89 21.77 5.80
CA GLN A 203 1.34 20.39 6.05
C GLN A 203 0.16 19.44 6.23
N ALA A 204 -0.88 19.87 6.94
CA ALA A 204 -2.11 19.12 7.10
C ALA A 204 -2.80 18.91 5.74
N ALA A 205 -2.92 19.96 4.93
CA ALA A 205 -3.49 19.88 3.58
C ALA A 205 -2.70 18.91 2.69
N LEU A 206 -1.35 19.01 2.67
CA LEU A 206 -0.51 18.09 1.91
C LEU A 206 -0.70 16.63 2.37
N ALA A 207 -0.68 16.37 3.67
CA ALA A 207 -0.86 15.03 4.22
C ALA A 207 -2.22 14.43 3.85
N HIS A 208 -3.30 15.22 3.94
CA HIS A 208 -4.63 14.80 3.50
C HIS A 208 -4.64 14.46 2.01
N ARG A 209 -3.97 15.27 1.17
CA ARG A 209 -3.84 14.99 -0.27
C ARG A 209 -3.11 13.68 -0.54
N VAL A 210 -1.97 13.45 0.12
CA VAL A 210 -1.24 12.19 0.01
C VAL A 210 -2.13 11.00 0.41
N LEU A 211 -2.82 11.09 1.55
CA LEU A 211 -3.67 10.01 2.05
C LEU A 211 -4.86 9.70 1.15
N TYR A 212 -5.57 10.72 0.63
CA TYR A 212 -6.69 10.45 -0.26
C TYR A 212 -6.20 9.91 -1.61
N TRP A 213 -5.07 10.39 -2.14
CA TRP A 213 -4.53 9.87 -3.39
C TRP A 213 -4.17 8.39 -3.26
N ILE A 214 -3.46 8.00 -2.20
CA ILE A 214 -3.10 6.60 -1.99
C ILE A 214 -4.35 5.74 -1.75
N SER A 215 -5.32 6.23 -0.99
CA SER A 215 -6.49 5.44 -0.62
C SER A 215 -7.57 5.34 -1.71
N TYR A 216 -7.72 6.34 -2.58
CA TYR A 216 -8.71 6.31 -3.66
C TYR A 216 -8.16 5.87 -5.01
N SER A 217 -6.83 5.79 -5.18
CA SER A 217 -6.27 5.40 -6.47
C SER A 217 -6.65 3.98 -6.88
N LEU A 218 -6.98 3.79 -8.16
CA LEU A 218 -7.42 2.50 -8.72
C LEU A 218 -6.28 1.49 -8.91
N ARG A 219 -5.05 1.99 -8.79
CA ARG A 219 -3.82 1.19 -8.66
C ARG A 219 -2.82 1.98 -7.81
N PRO A 220 -1.80 1.32 -7.24
CA PRO A 220 -0.69 2.02 -6.62
C PRO A 220 -0.04 3.02 -7.60
N LEU A 221 0.28 4.20 -7.08
CA LEU A 221 1.00 5.26 -7.79
C LEU A 221 2.50 5.18 -7.46
N THR A 222 3.33 5.47 -8.45
CA THR A 222 4.76 5.69 -8.18
C THR A 222 4.96 7.03 -7.45
N VAL A 223 6.14 7.20 -6.84
CA VAL A 223 6.54 8.47 -6.21
C VAL A 223 6.38 9.63 -7.20
N ALA A 224 6.96 9.50 -8.40
CA ALA A 224 6.89 10.53 -9.42
C ALA A 224 5.45 10.80 -9.92
N GLU A 225 4.62 9.76 -10.05
CA GLU A 225 3.21 9.94 -10.42
C GLU A 225 2.45 10.76 -9.36
N LEU A 226 2.68 10.47 -8.07
CA LEU A 226 2.02 11.19 -6.98
C LEU A 226 2.55 12.63 -6.86
N GLN A 227 3.85 12.86 -7.03
CA GLN A 227 4.42 14.21 -7.03
C GLN A 227 3.78 15.09 -8.11
N HIS A 228 3.67 14.58 -9.33
CA HIS A 228 2.98 15.30 -10.40
C HIS A 228 1.51 15.56 -10.07
N ALA A 229 0.79 14.56 -9.55
CA ALA A 229 -0.61 14.71 -9.18
C ALA A 229 -0.82 15.77 -8.08
N LEU A 230 0.15 15.92 -7.16
CA LEU A 230 0.11 16.92 -6.10
C LEU A 230 0.54 18.31 -6.56
N ALA A 231 1.37 18.42 -7.60
CA ALA A 231 1.82 19.69 -8.15
C ALA A 231 0.81 20.37 -9.08
N VAL A 232 -0.23 19.67 -9.54
CA VAL A 232 -1.26 20.27 -10.41
C VAL A 232 -2.14 21.26 -9.65
N GLU A 233 -2.21 22.50 -10.13
CA GLU A 233 -3.15 23.52 -9.70
C GLU A 233 -4.18 23.88 -10.79
N PRO A 234 -5.38 24.36 -10.41
CA PRO A 234 -6.37 24.80 -11.38
C PRO A 234 -5.87 26.00 -12.19
N GLY A 235 -5.78 25.82 -13.51
CA GLY A 235 -5.38 26.88 -14.44
C GLY A 235 -3.98 26.69 -15.03
N ASP A 236 -3.22 25.73 -14.53
CA ASP A 236 -1.90 25.35 -15.07
C ASP A 236 -2.01 24.94 -16.55
N ASP A 237 -1.09 25.42 -17.37
CA ASP A 237 -0.93 25.04 -18.77
C ASP A 237 0.23 24.07 -19.01
N ASP A 238 1.12 23.88 -18.03
CA ASP A 238 2.14 22.83 -17.97
C ASP A 238 2.45 22.50 -16.50
N LEU A 239 3.28 21.49 -16.27
CA LEU A 239 3.76 21.17 -14.92
C LEU A 239 4.82 22.18 -14.47
N GLU A 240 4.59 22.81 -13.33
CA GLU A 240 5.60 23.61 -12.63
C GLU A 240 6.52 22.70 -11.80
N GLU A 241 7.81 22.63 -12.16
CA GLU A 241 8.78 21.76 -11.47
C GLU A 241 9.02 22.21 -10.02
N ASP A 242 8.95 23.52 -9.77
CA ASP A 242 9.06 24.11 -8.42
C ASP A 242 7.84 23.76 -7.52
N GLY A 243 6.76 23.23 -8.10
CA GLY A 243 5.59 22.73 -7.37
C GLY A 243 5.73 21.29 -6.85
N LEU A 244 6.81 20.58 -7.20
CA LEU A 244 7.01 19.19 -6.80
C LEU A 244 7.46 19.09 -5.33
N HIS A 245 6.70 18.33 -4.52
CA HIS A 245 7.08 18.07 -3.14
C HIS A 245 8.19 17.00 -3.04
N GLU A 246 9.14 17.20 -2.13
CA GLU A 246 10.13 16.19 -1.79
C GLU A 246 9.45 14.94 -1.18
N THR A 247 9.92 13.76 -1.59
CA THR A 247 9.38 12.47 -1.16
C THR A 247 9.42 12.30 0.35
N GLU A 248 10.56 12.63 0.97
CA GLU A 248 10.75 12.56 2.41
C GLU A 248 9.75 13.48 3.14
N PHE A 249 9.50 14.66 2.59
CA PHE A 249 8.55 15.60 3.16
C PHE A 249 7.12 15.07 3.10
N MET A 250 6.68 14.55 1.94
CA MET A 250 5.36 13.92 1.78
C MET A 250 5.12 12.79 2.79
N VAL A 251 6.12 11.96 3.05
CA VAL A 251 6.02 10.88 4.05
C VAL A 251 5.98 11.45 5.48
N SER A 252 6.82 12.43 5.77
CA SER A 252 6.96 13.01 7.12
C SER A 252 5.67 13.64 7.66
N VAL A 253 4.91 14.31 6.78
CA VAL A 253 3.65 14.99 7.17
C VAL A 253 2.50 14.02 7.42
N CYS A 254 2.63 12.74 7.02
CA CYS A 254 1.59 11.73 7.15
C CYS A 254 1.61 10.98 8.49
N ALA A 255 2.34 11.49 9.50
CA ALA A 255 2.36 10.96 10.87
C ALA A 255 2.56 9.43 10.99
N GLY A 256 3.41 8.86 10.14
CA GLY A 256 3.75 7.43 10.13
C GLY A 256 2.71 6.52 9.47
N LEU A 257 1.67 7.07 8.83
CA LEU A 257 0.65 6.28 8.13
C LEU A 257 1.06 5.88 6.69
N VAL A 258 2.12 6.48 6.17
CA VAL A 258 2.61 6.33 4.80
C VAL A 258 4.09 5.94 4.82
N THR A 259 4.51 5.15 3.85
CA THR A 259 5.90 4.76 3.62
C THR A 259 6.22 4.70 2.13
N VAL A 260 7.51 4.73 1.79
CA VAL A 260 8.01 4.56 0.42
C VAL A 260 8.57 3.15 0.28
N ASP A 261 8.04 2.42 -0.68
CA ASP A 261 8.60 1.15 -1.13
C ASP A 261 9.73 1.42 -2.13
N ARG A 262 10.97 1.17 -1.70
CA ARG A 262 12.17 1.45 -2.52
C ARG A 262 12.35 0.48 -3.69
N GLU A 263 11.74 -0.70 -3.65
CA GLU A 263 11.87 -1.69 -4.73
C GLU A 263 10.92 -1.37 -5.89
N SER A 264 9.70 -0.96 -5.55
CA SER A 264 8.65 -0.62 -6.53
C SER A 264 8.55 0.86 -6.86
N ASP A 265 9.28 1.73 -6.13
CA ASP A 265 9.22 3.18 -6.24
C ASP A 265 7.80 3.73 -6.00
N GLN A 266 7.11 3.21 -5.00
CA GLN A 266 5.71 3.52 -4.69
C GLN A 266 5.53 4.11 -3.31
N ILE A 267 4.66 5.11 -3.22
CA ILE A 267 4.17 5.63 -1.95
C ILE A 267 2.92 4.85 -1.58
N ARG A 268 2.96 4.18 -0.43
CA ARG A 268 1.87 3.32 0.04
C ARG A 268 1.59 3.53 1.51
N LEU A 269 0.42 3.06 1.96
CA LEU A 269 0.11 3.01 3.38
C LEU A 269 1.11 2.09 4.08
N VAL A 270 1.53 2.50 5.28
CA VAL A 270 2.56 1.81 6.07
C VAL A 270 2.20 0.36 6.38
N HIS A 271 0.90 0.06 6.45
CA HIS A 271 0.39 -1.25 6.75
C HIS A 271 -1.04 -1.40 6.27
N TYR A 272 -1.47 -2.63 6.09
CA TYR A 272 -2.81 -2.93 5.58
C TYR A 272 -3.94 -2.58 6.53
N THR A 273 -3.69 -2.62 7.83
CA THR A 273 -4.68 -2.19 8.82
C THR A 273 -4.99 -0.70 8.66
N THR A 274 -4.00 0.09 8.24
CA THR A 274 -4.20 1.48 7.81
C THR A 274 -5.07 1.56 6.57
N GLN A 275 -4.88 0.66 5.60
CA GLN A 275 -5.74 0.56 4.42
C GLN A 275 -7.18 0.22 4.81
N SER A 276 -7.39 -0.83 5.61
CA SER A 276 -8.73 -1.23 6.07
C SER A 276 -9.42 -0.15 6.92
N TYR A 277 -8.65 0.62 7.68
CA TYR A 277 -9.15 1.78 8.41
C TYR A 277 -9.57 2.92 7.46
N LEU A 278 -8.73 3.27 6.49
CA LEU A 278 -9.05 4.32 5.52
C LEU A 278 -10.20 3.91 4.60
N GLU A 279 -10.28 2.66 4.14
CA GLU A 279 -11.40 2.19 3.30
C GLU A 279 -12.76 2.41 3.97
N ARG A 280 -12.84 2.28 5.30
CA ARG A 280 -14.05 2.52 6.09
C ARG A 280 -14.32 3.99 6.39
N THR A 281 -13.28 4.81 6.53
CA THR A 281 -13.40 6.20 7.02
C THR A 281 -13.20 7.26 5.95
N ARG A 282 -12.62 6.92 4.79
CA ARG A 282 -12.21 7.86 3.74
C ARG A 282 -13.35 8.68 3.14
N THR A 283 -14.57 8.16 3.12
CA THR A 283 -15.73 8.91 2.60
C THR A 283 -16.08 10.07 3.52
N ALA A 284 -16.15 9.81 4.83
CA ALA A 284 -16.40 10.85 5.83
C ALA A 284 -15.21 11.82 5.98
N ARG A 285 -13.98 11.32 5.84
CA ARG A 285 -12.76 12.11 6.01
C ARG A 285 -12.38 12.93 4.76
N PHE A 286 -12.69 12.42 3.57
CA PHE A 286 -12.34 13.05 2.30
C PHE A 286 -13.53 13.01 1.33
N PRO A 287 -14.63 13.72 1.63
CA PRO A 287 -15.85 13.65 0.83
C PRO A 287 -15.63 14.04 -0.64
N GLU A 288 -14.78 15.04 -0.90
CA GLU A 288 -14.51 15.55 -2.25
C GLU A 288 -13.30 14.90 -2.93
N ALA A 289 -12.72 13.84 -2.36
CA ALA A 289 -11.48 13.26 -2.87
C ALA A 289 -11.59 12.78 -4.32
N ARG A 290 -12.67 12.06 -4.66
CA ARG A 290 -12.88 11.53 -6.01
C ARG A 290 -13.04 12.64 -7.04
N SER A 291 -13.88 13.64 -6.73
CA SER A 291 -14.06 14.84 -7.56
C SER A 291 -12.73 15.55 -7.79
N THR A 292 -11.95 15.73 -6.72
CA THR A 292 -10.64 16.38 -6.76
C THR A 292 -9.66 15.60 -7.63
N ILE A 293 -9.56 14.28 -7.44
CA ILE A 293 -8.71 13.39 -8.26
C ILE A 293 -9.11 13.49 -9.74
N ALA A 294 -10.41 13.44 -10.05
CA ALA A 294 -10.91 13.55 -11.41
C ALA A 294 -10.56 14.89 -12.06
N LYS A 295 -10.79 16.00 -11.34
CA LYS A 295 -10.42 17.36 -11.78
C LYS A 295 -8.93 17.48 -12.02
N THR A 296 -8.10 16.98 -11.12
CA THR A 296 -6.63 16.96 -11.28
C THR A 296 -6.21 16.15 -12.50
N CYS A 297 -6.80 14.97 -12.72
CA CYS A 297 -6.51 14.18 -13.92
C CYS A 297 -6.87 14.94 -15.20
N LEU A 298 -8.03 15.61 -15.22
CA LEU A 298 -8.48 16.39 -16.38
C LEU A 298 -7.60 17.62 -16.61
N ALA A 299 -7.27 18.38 -15.57
CA ALA A 299 -6.36 19.52 -15.66
C ALA A 299 -5.00 19.09 -16.23
N TYR A 300 -4.44 17.99 -15.72
CA TYR A 300 -3.20 17.42 -16.25
C TYR A 300 -3.31 17.05 -17.73
N LEU A 301 -4.41 16.41 -18.15
CA LEU A 301 -4.63 16.03 -19.56
C LEU A 301 -4.81 17.23 -20.49
N LEU A 302 -5.17 18.40 -19.95
CA LEU A 302 -5.35 19.65 -20.69
C LEU A 302 -4.07 20.48 -20.82
N PHE A 303 -2.94 20.03 -20.28
CA PHE A 303 -1.67 20.72 -20.43
C PHE A 303 -1.31 20.94 -21.91
N ARG A 304 -0.81 22.13 -22.20
CA ARG A 304 -0.42 22.64 -23.52
C ARG A 304 0.49 21.66 -24.30
N PRO A 305 1.50 21.00 -23.69
CA PRO A 305 2.34 20.03 -24.39
C PRO A 305 1.58 18.83 -24.96
N PHE A 306 0.38 18.54 -24.45
CA PHE A 306 -0.50 17.46 -24.93
C PHE A 306 -1.47 17.95 -26.01
N ALA A 307 -1.95 19.19 -25.89
CA ALA A 307 -2.86 19.80 -26.86
C ALA A 307 -2.17 20.17 -28.18
N GLU A 308 -0.94 20.70 -28.12
CA GLU A 308 -0.27 21.28 -29.30
C GLU A 308 0.52 20.25 -30.13
N ARG A 309 0.88 19.09 -29.55
CA ARG A 309 1.76 18.11 -30.19
C ARG A 309 1.20 16.69 -30.10
N TYR A 310 0.77 16.15 -31.23
CA TYR A 310 0.46 14.72 -31.34
C TYR A 310 1.75 13.90 -31.40
N CYS A 311 1.82 12.78 -30.67
CA CYS A 311 2.91 11.82 -30.83
C CYS A 311 2.65 10.97 -32.08
N LEU A 312 3.43 11.18 -33.14
CA LEU A 312 3.31 10.42 -34.39
C LEU A 312 4.15 9.14 -34.33
N ARG A 313 5.15 9.09 -33.44
CA ARG A 313 6.05 7.95 -33.26
C ARG A 313 5.99 7.42 -31.83
N LYS A 314 6.17 6.11 -31.67
CA LYS A 314 6.25 5.46 -30.34
C LYS A 314 7.33 6.09 -29.45
N ALA A 315 8.48 6.46 -30.02
CA ALA A 315 9.57 7.08 -29.26
C ALA A 315 9.16 8.43 -28.63
N GLU A 316 8.37 9.24 -29.35
CA GLU A 316 7.84 10.52 -28.84
C GLU A 316 6.87 10.29 -27.69
N LEU A 317 5.99 9.29 -27.83
CA LEU A 317 5.08 8.88 -26.76
C LEU A 317 5.83 8.39 -25.52
N TYR A 318 6.86 7.56 -25.68
CA TYR A 318 7.69 7.10 -24.55
C TYR A 318 8.42 8.25 -23.87
N THR A 319 8.90 9.23 -24.66
CA THR A 319 9.56 10.43 -24.12
C THR A 319 8.57 11.26 -23.31
N ARG A 320 7.35 11.45 -23.84
CA ARG A 320 6.28 12.14 -23.13
C ARG A 320 5.90 11.43 -21.84
N LEU A 321 5.70 10.12 -21.87
CA LEU A 321 5.37 9.33 -20.68
C LEU A 321 6.49 9.34 -19.62
N ARG A 322 7.75 9.53 -20.03
CA ARG A 322 8.86 9.68 -19.10
C ARG A 322 8.88 11.07 -18.45
N ASN A 323 8.61 12.12 -19.22
CA ASN A 323 8.57 13.49 -18.72
C ASN A 323 7.29 13.79 -17.92
N TYR A 324 6.20 13.07 -18.23
CA TYR A 324 4.89 13.20 -17.61
C TYR A 324 4.42 11.84 -17.08
N PRO A 325 5.05 11.33 -16.01
CA PRO A 325 4.76 10.01 -15.44
C PRO A 325 3.28 9.81 -15.09
N PHE A 326 2.62 10.87 -14.60
CA PHE A 326 1.20 10.81 -14.21
C PHE A 326 0.23 10.69 -15.40
N LEU A 327 0.68 10.98 -16.63
CA LEU A 327 -0.16 11.03 -17.83
C LEU A 327 -0.93 9.72 -18.06
N ARG A 328 -0.29 8.57 -17.87
CA ARG A 328 -0.93 7.26 -18.10
C ARG A 328 -2.06 7.02 -17.11
N TYR A 329 -1.84 7.36 -15.84
CA TYR A 329 -2.87 7.22 -14.82
C TYR A 329 -4.05 8.13 -15.13
N ALA A 330 -3.77 9.42 -15.33
CA ALA A 330 -4.78 10.43 -15.63
C ALA A 330 -5.65 10.01 -16.81
N ALA A 331 -5.05 9.65 -17.95
CA ALA A 331 -5.76 9.25 -19.16
C ALA A 331 -6.62 7.99 -18.99
N SER A 332 -6.19 7.05 -18.16
CA SER A 332 -6.85 5.74 -18.03
C SER A 332 -7.96 5.73 -16.98
N HIS A 333 -7.92 6.63 -15.99
CA HIS A 333 -8.70 6.48 -14.76
C HIS A 333 -9.56 7.69 -14.39
N TRP A 334 -9.39 8.86 -15.03
CA TRP A 334 -10.18 10.06 -14.71
C TRP A 334 -11.70 9.77 -14.72
N GLY A 335 -12.18 9.02 -15.72
CA GLY A 335 -13.61 8.74 -15.89
C GLY A 335 -14.15 7.72 -14.90
N ASP A 336 -13.31 6.82 -14.40
CA ASP A 336 -13.69 5.87 -13.36
C ASP A 336 -13.89 6.59 -12.01
N HIS A 337 -13.07 7.59 -11.70
CA HIS A 337 -13.24 8.44 -10.51
C HIS A 337 -14.56 9.21 -10.52
N VAL A 338 -14.99 9.71 -11.68
CA VAL A 338 -16.30 10.36 -11.87
C VAL A 338 -17.46 9.37 -11.79
N ARG A 339 -17.32 8.19 -12.42
CA ARG A 339 -18.40 7.19 -12.45
C ARG A 339 -18.75 6.68 -11.05
N ASP A 340 -17.74 6.38 -10.26
CA ASP A 340 -17.94 5.86 -8.91
C ASP A 340 -18.50 6.92 -7.95
N GLU A 341 -18.24 8.20 -8.18
CA GLU A 341 -18.85 9.31 -7.45
C GLU A 341 -20.38 9.35 -7.71
N LEU A 342 -20.78 9.30 -8.98
CA LEU A 342 -22.20 9.23 -9.36
C LEU A 342 -22.90 7.94 -8.87
N GLY A 343 -22.17 6.84 -8.79
CA GLY A 343 -22.69 5.57 -8.26
C GLY A 343 -22.97 5.59 -6.75
N ASN A 344 -22.24 6.41 -5.99
CA ASN A 344 -22.47 6.64 -4.56
C ASN A 344 -23.63 7.62 -4.36
N ASP A 345 -23.68 8.74 -5.11
CA ASP A 345 -24.79 9.70 -5.06
C ASP A 345 -26.15 9.07 -5.34
N VAL A 346 -26.22 8.11 -6.27
CA VAL A 346 -27.47 7.40 -6.60
C VAL A 346 -27.87 6.41 -5.50
N ARG A 347 -26.91 5.85 -4.77
CA ARG A 347 -27.19 4.94 -3.62
C ARG A 347 -27.62 5.73 -2.40
N ASP A 348 -26.96 6.84 -2.11
CA ASP A 348 -27.28 7.70 -0.97
C ASP A 348 -28.69 8.31 -1.12
N ARG A 349 -29.07 8.74 -2.33
CA ARG A 349 -30.46 9.18 -2.62
C ARG A 349 -31.50 8.06 -2.50
N GLN A 350 -31.13 6.81 -2.81
CA GLN A 350 -32.04 5.67 -2.65
C GLN A 350 -32.21 5.22 -1.19
N GLU A 351 -31.25 5.51 -0.31
CA GLU A 351 -31.35 5.30 1.14
C GLU A 351 -32.15 6.43 1.82
N GLU A 352 -31.95 7.69 1.42
CA GLU A 352 -32.76 8.83 1.89
C GLU A 352 -34.25 8.68 1.50
N ASP A 353 -34.55 8.28 0.26
CA ASP A 353 -35.93 8.01 -0.19
C ASP A 353 -36.59 6.83 0.55
N ARG A 354 -35.79 5.90 1.12
CA ARG A 354 -36.32 4.77 1.91
C ARG A 354 -36.66 5.16 3.34
N ASP A 355 -35.91 6.06 3.95
CA ASP A 355 -36.17 6.55 5.31
C ASP A 355 -37.35 7.54 5.34
N GLU A 356 -37.62 8.27 4.24
CA GLU A 356 -38.82 9.12 4.10
C GLU A 356 -40.13 8.32 3.88
N LEU A 357 -40.05 7.04 3.51
CA LEU A 357 -41.22 6.19 3.23
C LEU A 357 -41.64 5.27 4.39
N SER A 358 -41.14 5.47 5.61
CA SER A 358 -41.65 4.77 6.79
C SER A 358 -43.06 5.26 7.17
N PRO A 359 -44.12 4.42 7.09
CA PRO A 359 -45.48 4.87 7.37
C PRO A 359 -45.68 5.08 8.88
N VAL A 360 -46.19 6.27 9.23
CA VAL A 360 -46.79 6.57 10.53
C VAL A 360 -47.82 5.48 10.86
N GLY A 361 -47.53 4.67 11.87
CA GLY A 361 -48.39 3.57 12.30
C GLY A 361 -49.76 4.06 12.79
N PRO A 362 -50.84 3.29 12.57
CA PRO A 362 -52.18 3.70 12.98
C PRO A 362 -52.35 3.60 14.50
N GLN A 363 -52.94 4.63 15.10
CA GLN A 363 -53.48 4.63 16.47
C GLN A 363 -54.87 4.00 16.52
#